data_AF-A0A0C3FM81-F1
#
_entry.id   AF-A0A0C3FM81-F1
#
_cell.length_a   1.000
_cell.length_b   1.000
_cell.length_c   1.000
_cell.angle_alpha   90.00
_cell.angle_beta   90.00
_cell.angle_gamma   90.00
#
_symmetry.space_group_name_H-M   'P 1'
#
loop_
_entity.id
_entity.type
_entity.pdbx_description
1 polymer ?
#
loop_
_entity_poly.entity_id
_entity_poly.type
_entity_poly.pdbx_seq_one_letter_code
_entity_poly.pdbx_strand_id
1 'polypeptide(L)' 'MHPQLQSEKRIVCKDLIQALDACHYSGWRRLTGQCNHAKDQVNKCLHEETLKRAARNRDIAKESRRKVDNDWKDLHQDD' A
#
# COMPACT_ATOMS: atom_id res chain seq x y z
N MET A 1 3.40 -19.28 -1.75
CA MET A 1 3.07 -17.96 -1.18
C MET A 1 2.93 -16.97 -2.33
N HIS A 2 1.87 -16.17 -2.29
CA HIS A 2 1.35 -15.21 -3.29
C HIS A 2 2.23 -14.89 -4.54
N PRO A 3 1.90 -15.48 -5.71
CA PRO A 3 2.56 -15.18 -6.99
C PRO A 3 2.40 -13.72 -7.44
N GLN A 4 1.31 -13.05 -7.03
CA GLN A 4 0.88 -11.73 -7.49
C GLN A 4 1.58 -10.53 -6.81
N LEU A 5 2.74 -10.72 -6.19
CA LEU A 5 3.39 -9.70 -5.37
C LEU A 5 4.60 -9.05 -6.07
N GLN A 6 4.59 -8.87 -7.39
CA GLN A 6 5.66 -8.16 -8.12
C GLN A 6 5.53 -6.61 -8.04
N SER A 7 4.61 -6.08 -7.23
CA SER A 7 4.41 -4.62 -7.08
C SER A 7 5.40 -3.95 -6.13
N GLU A 8 5.67 -2.65 -6.31
CA GLU A 8 6.53 -1.81 -5.43
C GLU A 8 6.28 -1.98 -3.91
N LYS A 9 5.05 -2.31 -3.50
CA LYS A 9 4.69 -2.60 -2.09
C LYS A 9 5.61 -3.66 -1.46
N ARG A 10 6.13 -4.58 -2.27
CA ARG A 10 7.02 -5.66 -1.82
C ARG A 10 8.44 -5.17 -1.52
N ILE A 11 8.87 -4.01 -2.04
CA ILE A 11 10.21 -3.44 -1.74
C ILE A 11 10.23 -2.91 -0.31
N VAL A 12 9.20 -2.15 0.09
CA VAL A 12 9.15 -1.56 1.44
C VAL A 12 8.96 -2.63 2.52
N CYS A 13 8.07 -3.61 2.28
CA CYS A 13 7.80 -4.68 3.23
C CYS A 13 8.63 -5.96 2.97
N LYS A 14 9.74 -5.87 2.23
CA LYS A 14 10.47 -7.03 1.69
C LYS A 14 10.93 -7.98 2.79
N ASP A 15 11.53 -7.44 3.84
CA ASP A 15 12.16 -8.24 4.90
C ASP A 15 11.11 -9.01 5.71
N LEU A 16 9.96 -8.39 5.99
CA LEU A 16 8.83 -9.05 6.66
C LEU A 16 8.25 -10.18 5.81
N ILE A 17 8.17 -9.97 4.49
CA ILE A 17 7.68 -10.98 3.56
C ILE A 17 8.68 -12.14 3.46
N GLN A 18 9.99 -11.86 3.42
CA GLN A 18 11.02 -12.89 3.46
C GLN A 18 10.97 -13.70 4.76
N ALA A 19 10.76 -13.05 5.91
CA ALA A 19 10.59 -13.75 7.19
C ALA A 19 9.36 -14.66 7.20
N LEU A 20 8.25 -14.20 6.62
CA LEU A 20 7.04 -15.02 6.47
C LEU A 20 7.26 -16.20 5.52
N ASP A 21 7.93 -15.98 4.39
CA ASP A 21 8.27 -17.03 3.43
C ASP A 21 9.21 -18.07 4.05
N ALA A 22 10.21 -17.64 4.82
CA ALA A 22 11.11 -18.52 5.57
C ALA A 22 10.36 -19.36 6.62
N CYS A 23 9.37 -18.78 7.32
CA CYS A 23 8.54 -19.53 8.26
C CYS A 23 7.70 -20.60 7.54
N HIS A 24 7.11 -20.25 6.41
CA HIS A 24 6.30 -21.15 5.60
C HIS A 24 7.08 -22.23 4.85
N TYR A 25 8.41 -22.10 4.74
CA TYR A 25 9.28 -23.15 4.20
C TYR A 25 9.07 -24.47 4.95
N SER A 26 8.86 -24.40 6.27
CA SER A 26 8.43 -25.54 7.06
C SER A 26 6.90 -25.75 6.96
N GLY A 27 6.49 -26.74 6.16
CA GLY A 27 5.07 -26.97 5.82
C GLY A 27 4.14 -27.12 7.04
N TRP A 28 4.59 -27.76 8.12
CA TRP A 28 3.77 -27.93 9.33
C TRP A 28 3.53 -26.63 10.10
N ARG A 29 4.51 -25.73 10.20
CA ARG A 29 4.36 -24.46 10.92
C ARG A 29 3.32 -23.54 10.28
N ARG A 30 3.19 -23.63 8.96
CA ARG A 30 2.13 -22.95 8.21
C ARG A 30 0.74 -23.47 8.59
N LEU A 31 0.60 -24.78 8.75
CA LEU A 31 -0.69 -25.42 9.03
C LEU A 31 -1.14 -25.23 10.48
N THR A 32 -0.18 -25.19 11.42
CA THR A 32 -0.47 -25.03 12.86
C THR A 32 -0.62 -23.57 13.30
N GLY A 33 -0.46 -22.61 12.38
CA GLY A 33 -0.58 -21.18 12.70
C GLY A 33 0.64 -20.57 13.39
N GLN A 34 1.75 -21.29 13.48
CA GLN A 34 2.99 -20.79 14.11
C GLN A 34 3.60 -19.58 13.38
N CYS A 35 3.22 -19.35 12.12
CA CYS A 35 3.66 -18.20 11.33
C CYS A 35 2.74 -16.96 11.45
N ASN A 36 1.70 -16.98 12.31
CA ASN A 36 0.72 -15.90 12.40
C ASN A 36 1.33 -14.56 12.81
N HIS A 37 2.32 -14.56 13.71
CA HIS A 37 2.98 -13.32 14.11
C HIS A 37 3.70 -12.63 12.94
N ALA A 38 4.45 -13.38 12.13
CA ALA A 38 5.09 -12.84 10.93
C ALA A 38 4.05 -12.37 9.90
N LYS A 39 2.94 -13.11 9.76
CA LYS A 39 1.82 -12.73 8.90
C LYS A 39 1.21 -11.39 9.32
N ASP A 40 1.01 -11.18 10.62
CA ASP A 40 0.43 -9.94 11.15
C ASP A 40 1.34 -8.75 10.89
N GLN A 41 2.66 -8.92 10.99
CA GLN A 41 3.62 -7.87 10.65
C GLN A 41 3.55 -7.49 9.16
N VAL A 42 3.50 -8.48 8.27
CA VAL A 42 3.32 -8.23 6.83
C VAL A 42 2.02 -7.48 6.56
N ASN A 43 0.92 -7.89 7.19
CA ASN A 43 -0.38 -7.24 7.03
C ASN A 43 -0.35 -5.78 7.47
N LYS A 44 0.25 -5.49 8.62
CA LYS A 44 0.41 -4.12 9.13
C LYS A 44 1.19 -3.25 8.15
N CYS A 45 2.35 -3.73 7.70
CA CYS A 45 3.18 -2.99 6.75
C CYS A 45 2.44 -2.68 5.44
N LEU A 46 1.77 -3.67 4.85
CA LEU A 46 1.01 -3.46 3.60
C LEU A 46 -0.21 -2.55 3.78
N HIS A 47 -0.82 -2.58 4.96
CA HIS A 47 -1.92 -1.67 5.30
C HIS A 47 -1.43 -0.22 5.39
N GLU A 48 -0.33 0.02 6.09
CA GLU A 48 0.29 1.35 6.18
C GLU A 48 0.68 1.91 4.80
N GLU A 49 1.28 1.11 3.92
CA GLU A 49 1.61 1.53 2.56
C GLU A 49 0.37 1.88 1.73
N THR A 50 -0.74 1.16 1.95
CA THR A 50 -2.02 1.46 1.32
C THR A 50 -2.57 2.81 1.81
N LEU A 51 -2.48 3.08 3.11
CA LEU A 51 -2.89 4.36 3.69
C LEU A 51 -2.03 5.53 3.18
N LYS A 52 -0.70 5.37 3.13
CA LYS A 52 0.22 6.38 2.58
C LYS A 52 -0.12 6.72 1.13
N ARG A 53 -0.37 5.70 0.29
CA ARG A 53 -0.78 5.91 -1.10
C ARG A 53 -2.13 6.60 -1.20
N ALA A 54 -3.10 6.20 -0.39
CA ALA A 54 -4.42 6.84 -0.37
C ALA A 54 -4.34 8.32 0.03
N ALA A 55 -3.47 8.66 1.00
CA ALA A 55 -3.18 10.04 1.38
C ALA A 55 -2.57 10.83 0.21
N ARG A 56 -1.49 10.33 -0.41
CA ARG A 56 -0.87 10.98 -1.59
C ARG A 56 -1.86 11.22 -2.72
N ASN A 57 -2.67 10.22 -3.05
CA ASN A 57 -3.68 10.34 -4.10
C ASN A 57 -4.75 11.39 -3.75
N ARG A 58 -5.14 11.47 -2.47
CA ARG A 58 -6.09 12.48 -1.99
C ARG A 58 -5.52 13.89 -2.14
N ASP A 59 -4.25 14.08 -1.83
CA ASP A 59 -3.58 15.38 -1.92
C ASP A 59 -3.41 15.82 -3.37
N ILE A 60 -2.98 14.92 -4.25
CA ILE A 60 -2.91 15.17 -5.71
C ILE A 60 -4.31 15.52 -6.25
N ALA A 61 -5.35 14.80 -5.84
CA ALA A 61 -6.71 15.09 -6.28
C ALA A 61 -7.24 16.44 -5.77
N LYS A 62 -6.86 16.87 -4.56
CA LYS A 62 -7.17 18.21 -4.05
C LYS A 62 -6.45 19.29 -4.84
N GLU A 63 -5.16 19.09 -5.14
CA GLU A 63 -4.38 20.05 -5.92
C GLU A 63 -4.94 20.18 -7.34
N SER A 64 -5.24 19.06 -8.00
CA SER A 64 -5.87 19.05 -9.32
C SER A 64 -7.21 19.77 -9.31
N ARG A 65 -8.08 19.53 -8.31
CA ARG A 65 -9.35 20.24 -8.17
C ARG A 65 -9.16 21.75 -7.99
N ARG A 66 -8.18 22.17 -7.19
CA ARG A 66 -7.88 23.60 -6.98
C ARG A 66 -7.42 24.27 -8.27
N LYS A 67 -6.58 23.61 -9.07
CA LYS A 67 -6.15 24.12 -10.38
C LYS A 67 -7.35 24.30 -11.30
N VAL A 68 -8.17 23.26 -11.44
CA VAL A 68 -9.37 23.29 -12.27
C VAL A 68 -10.34 24.40 -11.81
N ASP A 69 -10.60 24.54 -10.51
CA ASP A 69 -11.46 25.60 -9.97
C ASP A 69 -10.92 27.01 -10.23
N ASN A 70 -9.60 27.20 -10.11
CA ASN A 70 -8.96 28.47 -10.45
C ASN A 70 -9.07 28.77 -11.95
N ASP A 71 -8.75 27.80 -12.80
CA ASP A 71 -8.82 27.96 -14.26
C ASP A 71 -10.28 28.27 -14.70
N TRP A 72 -11.27 27.64 -14.06
CA TRP A 72 -12.69 27.93 -14.31
C TRP A 72 -13.08 29.36 -13.91
N LYS A 73 -12.57 29.86 -12.77
CA LYS A 73 -12.83 31.24 -12.31
C LYS A 73 -12.22 32.26 -13.25
N ASP A 74 -10.99 32.03 -13.70
CA ASP A 74 -10.30 32.91 -14.64
C ASP A 74 -11.04 32.99 -15.99
N LEU A 75 -11.62 31.88 -16.45
CA LEU A 75 -12.40 31.84 -17.70
C LEU A 75 -13.74 32.59 -17.63
N HIS A 76 -14.36 32.68 -16.44
CA HIS A 76 -15.66 33.33 -16.24
C HIS A 76 -15.54 34.71 -15.57
N GLN A 77 -14.33 35.30 -15.57
CA GLN A 77 -14.08 36.57 -14.91
C GLN A 77 -14.68 37.78 -15.66
N ASP A 78 -14.96 37.62 -16.95
CA ASP A 78 -15.47 38.65 -17.87
C ASP A 78 -16.91 38.38 -18.41
N ASP A 79 -17.61 37.38 -17.86
CA ASP A 79 -19.05 37.08 -18.12
C ASP A 79 -19.97 37.84 -17.15
#